data_AF-A0A7V4X7U6-F1
#
_entry.id   AF-A0A7V4X7U6-F1
#
_cell.length_a   1.000
_cell.length_b   1.000
_cell.length_c   1.000
_cell.angle_alpha   90.00
_cell.angle_beta   90.00
_cell.angle_gamma   90.00
#
_symmetry.space_group_name_H-M   'P 1'
#
loop_
_entity.id
_entity.type
_entity.pdbx_description
1 polymer ?
#
loop_
_entity_poly.entity_id
_entity_poly.type
_entity_poly.pdbx_seq_one_letter_code
_entity_poly.pdbx_strand_id
1 'polypeptide(L)' 'MTQLEALVSLNMIKDIGSIRLKKLLEVFDKPENILRASFEKLTSIFGIGEKIAQEIVSFKEEDLDKELDLAR' A
#
# COMPACT_ATOMS: atom_id res chain seq x y z
N MET A 1 3.13 -12.07 -3.87
CA MET A 1 2.35 -11.37 -2.85
C MET A 1 1.11 -12.14 -2.36
N THR A 2 1.11 -12.53 -1.09
CA THR A 2 -0.04 -12.95 -0.27
C THR A 2 -0.73 -11.74 0.39
N GLN A 3 -1.90 -11.95 1.02
CA GLN A 3 -2.62 -10.88 1.73
C GLN A 3 -1.80 -10.31 2.89
N LEU A 4 -1.06 -11.16 3.61
CA LEU A 4 -0.20 -10.73 4.70
C LEU A 4 0.96 -9.87 4.16
N GLU A 5 1.64 -10.35 3.11
CA GLU A 5 2.72 -9.62 2.44
C GLU A 5 2.26 -8.24 1.97
N ALA A 6 1.09 -8.16 1.34
CA ALA A 6 0.50 -6.91 0.89
C ALA A 6 0.22 -5.93 2.05
N LEU A 7 -0.30 -6.44 3.17
CA LEU A 7 -0.52 -5.63 4.38
C LEU A 7 0.80 -5.13 4.97
N VAL A 8 1.83 -5.97 4.99
CA VAL A 8 3.17 -5.56 5.46
C VAL A 8 3.72 -4.46 4.55
N SER A 9 3.71 -4.66 3.22
CA SER A 9 4.13 -3.66 2.24
C SER A 9 3.43 -2.31 2.42
N LEU A 10 2.11 -2.32 2.57
CA LEU A 10 1.32 -1.09 2.77
C LEU A 10 1.67 -0.38 4.08
N ASN A 11 1.99 -1.11 5.14
CA ASN A 11 2.41 -0.52 6.42
C ASN A 11 3.85 0.03 6.39
N MET A 12 4.70 -0.45 5.48
CA MET A 12 6.05 0.09 5.30
C MET A 12 6.05 1.47 4.65
N ILE A 13 4.96 1.85 3.98
CA ILE A 13 4.80 3.19 3.41
C ILE A 13 4.53 4.19 4.54
N LYS A 14 5.52 5.04 4.83
CA LYS A 14 5.59 5.97 5.98
C LYS A 14 4.31 6.78 6.24
N ASP A 15 3.58 7.17 5.18
CA ASP A 15 2.39 8.01 5.28
C ASP A 15 1.07 7.21 5.27
N ILE A 16 1.10 5.88 5.32
CA ILE A 16 -0.09 5.03 5.40
C ILE A 16 -0.26 4.50 6.82
N GLY A 17 -0.99 5.25 7.63
CA GLY A 17 -1.47 4.78 8.93
C GLY A 17 -2.78 3.97 8.83
N SER A 18 -3.20 3.39 9.95
CA SER A 18 -4.40 2.54 10.07
C SER A 18 -5.68 3.15 9.50
N ILE A 19 -5.89 4.46 9.68
CA ILE A 19 -7.08 5.16 9.15
C ILE A 19 -7.08 5.18 7.62
N ARG A 20 -5.94 5.46 7.00
CA ARG A 20 -5.81 5.52 5.53
C ARG A 20 -5.88 4.11 4.94
N LEU A 21 -5.22 3.15 5.57
CA LEU A 21 -5.28 1.75 5.17
C LEU A 21 -6.72 1.21 5.20
N LYS A 22 -7.48 1.50 6.25
CA LYS A 22 -8.89 1.09 6.34
C LYS A 22 -9.74 1.66 5.20
N LYS A 23 -9.59 2.96 4.89
CA LYS A 23 -10.30 3.60 3.76
C LYS A 23 -9.94 2.97 2.42
N LEU A 24 -8.67 2.66 2.21
CA LEU A 24 -8.22 1.97 1.00
C LEU A 24 -8.85 0.58 0.92
N LEU A 25 -8.87 -0.19 2.01
CA LEU A 25 -9.52 -1.51 2.06
C LEU A 25 -11.03 -1.44 1.83
N GLU A 26 -11.72 -0.41 2.32
CA GLU A 26 -13.14 -0.19 2.04
C GLU A 26 -13.44 0.01 0.54
N VAL A 27 -12.48 0.56 -0.22
CA VAL A 27 -12.63 0.82 -1.67
C VAL A 27 -12.13 -0.34 -2.53
N PHE A 28 -11.01 -0.97 -2.13
CA PHE A 28 -10.31 -1.96 -2.94
C PHE A 28 -10.54 -3.41 -2.49
N ASP A 29 -11.23 -3.61 -1.37
CA ASP A 29 -11.57 -4.89 -0.71
C ASP A 29 -10.34 -5.67 -0.18
N LYS A 30 -9.30 -5.78 -1.00
CA LYS A 30 -8.09 -6.55 -0.71
C LYS A 30 -6.82 -5.68 -0.80
N PRO A 31 -5.82 -5.92 0.05
CA PRO A 31 -4.59 -5.12 0.07
C PRO A 31 -3.78 -5.23 -1.23
N GLU A 32 -3.78 -6.38 -1.89
CA GLU A 32 -3.10 -6.57 -3.18
C GLU A 32 -3.71 -5.68 -4.28
N ASN A 33 -5.01 -5.40 -4.20
CA ASN A 33 -5.69 -4.52 -5.15
C ASN A 33 -5.27 -3.06 -4.96
N ILE A 34 -4.90 -2.65 -3.75
CA ILE A 34 -4.37 -1.31 -3.46
C ILE A 34 -3.01 -1.14 -4.16
N LEU A 35 -2.11 -2.11 -4.00
CA LEU A 35 -0.77 -2.10 -4.59
C LEU A 35 -0.79 -2.20 -6.13
N ARG A 36 -1.89 -2.70 -6.72
CA ARG A 36 -2.10 -2.77 -8.17
C ARG A 36 -2.91 -1.60 -8.73
N ALA A 37 -3.42 -0.72 -7.89
CA ALA A 37 -4.27 0.39 -8.32
C ALA A 37 -3.46 1.43 -9.11
N SER A 38 -4.10 2.08 -10.08
CA SER A 38 -3.49 3.21 -10.78
C SER A 38 -3.38 4.43 -9.86
N PHE A 39 -2.40 5.29 -10.14
CA PHE A 39 -2.22 6.56 -9.46
C PHE A 39 -3.52 7.38 -9.40
N GLU A 40 -4.22 7.50 -10.52
CA GLU A 40 -5.49 8.23 -10.65
C GLU A 40 -6.60 7.64 -9.75
N LYS A 41 -6.65 6.30 -9.65
CA LYS A 41 -7.64 5.65 -8.80
C LYS A 41 -7.34 5.90 -7.33
N LEU A 42 -6.06 5.90 -6.94
CA LEU A 42 -5.63 6.19 -5.57
C LEU A 42 -5.91 7.65 -5.19
N THR A 43 -5.57 8.61 -6.05
CA THR A 43 -5.80 10.04 -5.78
C THR A 43 -7.28 10.44 -5.77
N SER A 44 -8.16 9.64 -6.36
CA SER A 44 -9.62 9.85 -6.27
C SER A 44 -10.19 9.61 -4.87
N ILE A 45 -9.43 8.99 -3.96
CA ILE A 45 -9.89 8.64 -2.61
C ILE A 45 -9.64 9.80 -1.64
N PHE A 46 -10.69 10.24 -0.95
CA PHE A 46 -10.59 11.32 0.01
C PHE A 46 -9.58 11.04 1.13
N GLY A 47 -8.53 11.86 1.19
CA GLY A 47 -7.42 11.74 2.15
C GLY A 47 -6.22 10.94 1.64
N ILE A 48 -6.24 10.47 0.38
CA ILE A 48 -5.10 9.92 -0.34
C ILE A 48 -4.66 10.96 -1.37
N GLY A 49 -3.67 11.77 -1.00
CA GLY A 49 -3.08 12.75 -1.91
C GLY A 49 -2.04 12.13 -2.84
N GLU A 50 -1.57 12.93 -3.80
CA GLU A 50 -0.56 12.52 -4.81
C GLU A 50 0.68 11.87 -4.19
N LYS A 51 1.20 12.42 -3.08
CA LYS A 51 2.36 11.86 -2.40
C LYS A 51 2.16 10.39 -2.01
N ILE A 52 1.02 10.06 -1.40
CA ILE A 52 0.73 8.70 -0.94
C ILE A 52 0.48 7.78 -2.13
N ALA A 53 -0.27 8.26 -3.13
CA ALA A 53 -0.50 7.50 -4.35
C ALA A 53 0.82 7.17 -5.06
N GLN A 54 1.77 8.12 -5.11
CA GLN A 54 3.08 7.91 -5.71
C GLN A 54 3.89 6.86 -4.96
N GLU A 55 3.92 6.90 -3.63
CA GLU A 55 4.61 5.88 -2.82
C GLU A 55 4.03 4.49 -3.05
N ILE A 56 2.70 4.35 -3.10
CA ILE A 56 2.03 3.06 -3.38
C ILE A 56 2.41 2.54 -4.76
N VAL A 57 2.35 3.37 -5.80
CA VAL A 57 2.64 2.96 -7.19
C VAL A 57 4.14 2.70 -7.39
N SER A 58 5.01 3.34 -6.62
CA SER A 58 6.46 3.18 -6.72
C SER A 58 7.00 2.02 -5.87
N PHE A 59 6.18 1.44 -5.00
CA PHE A 59 6.55 0.33 -4.14
C PHE A 59 6.84 -0.92 -4.96
N LYS A 60 7.97 -1.59 -4.71
CA LYS A 60 8.36 -2.82 -5.40
C LYS A 60 8.33 -4.01 -4.45
N GLU A 61 8.05 -5.21 -4.97
CA GLU A 61 8.12 -6.45 -4.17
C GLU A 61 9.54 -6.65 -3.58
N GLU A 62 10.58 -6.18 -4.26
CA GLU A 62 11.98 -6.16 -3.79
C GLU A 62 12.18 -5.41 -2.46
N ASP A 63 11.32 -4.42 -2.16
CA ASP A 63 11.39 -3.67 -0.90
C ASP A 63 10.84 -4.50 0.27
N LEU A 64 9.84 -5.36 0.00
CA LEU A 64 9.30 -6.31 0.97
C LEU A 64 10.30 -7.44 1.26
N ASP A 65 10.96 -7.99 0.24
CA ASP A 65 11.93 -9.08 0.41
C ASP A 65 13.06 -8.69 1.36
N LYS A 66 13.58 -7.45 1.22
CA LYS A 66 14.61 -6.90 2.13
C LYS A 66 14.13 -6.84 3.58
N GLU A 67 12.88 -6.45 3.80
CA GLU A 67 12.31 -6.34 5.14
C GLU A 67 12.10 -7.73 5.77
N LEU A 68 11.59 -8.69 5.00
CA LEU A 68 11.39 -10.06 5.48
C LEU A 68 12.71 -10.76 5.81
N ASP A 69 13.78 -10.47 5.08
CA ASP A 69 15.12 -10.98 5.38
C ASP A 69 15.71 -10.39 6.68
N LEU A 70 15.38 -9.14 7.05
CA LEU A 70 15.79 -8.55 8.33
C LEU A 70 15.05 -9.15 9.54
N ALA A 71 13.89 -9.76 9.31
CA ALA A 71 13.06 -10.38 10.35
C ALA A 71 13.41 -11.86 10.62
N ARG A 72 14.35 -12.44 9.86
CA ARG A 72 14.86 -13.81 10.03
C ARG A 72 16.05 -13.87 10.99
#